data_AF-A0A1G0TGI7-F1
#
_entry.id   AF-A0A1G0TGI7-F1
#
_cell.length_a   1.000
_cell.length_b   1.000
_cell.length_c   1.000
_cell.angle_alpha   90.00
_cell.angle_beta   90.00
_cell.angle_gamma   90.00
#
_symmetry.space_group_name_H-M   'P 1'
#
loop_
_entity.id
_entity.type
_entity.pdbx_description
1 polymer ?
#
loop_
_entity_poly.entity_id
_entity_poly.type
_entity_poly.pdbx_seq_one_letter_code
_entity_poly.pdbx_strand_id
1 'polypeptide(L)'
;MFEKEIKFINDFCLNKISKAGSFLTFEKLKGIEIHPAILKYISAEIDFQIYRDRQVLLQKSSFDYSGTEISKYFKMIALEIKKSRRITENEISDLITKAVTFNFNFTTKPNETLLDFIFKESDSKSPEEVMMMLEYPYYYSYLRQILSSYMDKKQLLVLDKKELEFLLKKIDAELFSAKTNEFVDNALDVMADLFNIGAVLRTQIPSQAIELYLKEKNLNHLMSRLEHAVTKAPKIKYEIDEIKKIIYSMADTPIPKVETIEHDTTPIESESAKQNEIVEVSEDLKPELSTIVKVDLLPAPPSVSETEEIELDDFEITAPTSKDTIDFSNEINIEEETQTFPIDTDEFEESSPPKSLDDSIADKKSVKDILSFLSKREIEKIISTIFNEDKEDFATTIETISECKTFEKATEIIKSLYTTYNVNPYSRDAILLTNAVAKYFTIA
;
A
#
# COMPACT_ATOMS: atom_id res chain seq x y z
N MET A 1 -3.50 13.52 -23.12
CA MET A 1 -4.80 12.94 -23.56
C MET A 1 -5.89 13.48 -22.64
N PHE A 2 -7.11 13.74 -23.14
CA PHE A 2 -8.22 14.38 -22.40
C PHE A 2 -7.92 15.75 -21.75
N GLU A 3 -6.96 16.51 -22.28
CA GLU A 3 -6.52 17.79 -21.69
C GLU A 3 -7.65 18.82 -21.55
N LYS A 4 -8.62 18.79 -22.47
CA LYS A 4 -9.75 19.72 -22.44
C LYS A 4 -10.74 19.37 -21.34
N GLU A 5 -11.06 18.09 -21.19
CA GLU A 5 -11.95 17.55 -20.16
C GLU A 5 -11.34 17.74 -18.78
N ILE A 6 -10.05 17.42 -18.62
CA ILE A 6 -9.29 17.66 -17.39
C ILE A 6 -9.30 19.15 -17.04
N LYS A 7 -8.98 20.02 -18.00
CA LYS A 7 -8.99 21.47 -17.78
C LYS A 7 -10.38 21.97 -17.38
N PHE A 8 -11.44 21.52 -18.05
CA PHE A 8 -12.80 21.91 -17.73
C PHE A 8 -13.17 21.54 -16.29
N ILE A 9 -12.87 20.32 -15.85
CA ILE A 9 -13.21 19.86 -14.49
C ILE A 9 -12.35 20.57 -13.44
N ASN A 10 -11.07 20.83 -13.73
CA ASN A 10 -10.20 21.64 -12.88
C ASN A 10 -10.79 23.04 -12.70
N ASP A 11 -11.08 23.75 -13.80
CA ASP A 11 -11.64 25.10 -13.79
C ASP A 11 -13.00 25.10 -13.05
N PHE A 12 -13.84 24.09 -13.26
CA PHE A 12 -15.12 23.93 -12.56
C PHE A 12 -14.94 23.80 -11.04
N CYS A 13 -14.02 22.94 -10.59
CA CYS A 13 -13.75 22.75 -9.17
C CYS A 13 -13.13 23.99 -8.52
N LEU A 14 -12.17 24.62 -9.19
CA LEU A 14 -11.52 25.86 -8.72
C LEU A 14 -12.53 27.01 -8.59
N ASN A 15 -13.45 27.15 -9.54
CA ASN A 15 -14.50 28.17 -9.47
C ASN A 15 -15.47 27.96 -8.30
N LYS A 16 -15.67 26.72 -7.85
CA LYS A 16 -16.46 26.43 -6.65
C LYS A 16 -15.72 26.81 -5.37
N ILE A 17 -14.39 26.71 -5.37
CA ILE A 17 -13.54 26.93 -4.19
C ILE A 17 -13.10 28.39 -4.04
N SER A 18 -12.99 29.15 -5.12
CA SER A 18 -12.54 30.55 -5.10
C SER A 18 -13.38 31.48 -4.20
N LYS A 19 -14.59 31.04 -3.82
CA LYS A 19 -15.47 31.74 -2.88
C LYS A 19 -15.13 31.51 -1.39
N ALA A 20 -14.21 30.60 -1.08
CA ALA A 20 -13.99 30.09 0.27
C ALA A 20 -12.89 30.81 1.08
N GLY A 21 -12.22 31.81 0.48
CA GLY A 21 -11.18 32.63 1.14
C GLY A 21 -9.75 32.20 0.82
N SER A 22 -8.76 32.84 1.47
CA SER A 22 -7.32 32.64 1.20
C SER A 22 -6.74 31.33 1.72
N PHE A 23 -7.45 30.66 2.62
CA PHE A 23 -7.11 29.33 3.11
C PHE A 23 -8.37 28.51 3.38
N LEU A 24 -8.26 27.21 3.12
CA LEU A 24 -9.36 26.25 3.26
C LEU A 24 -8.94 25.10 4.18
N THR A 25 -9.84 24.61 5.02
CA THR A 25 -9.64 23.36 5.76
C THR A 25 -10.32 22.20 5.03
N PHE A 26 -9.89 20.97 5.27
CA PHE A 26 -10.53 19.81 4.65
C PHE A 26 -12.03 19.70 5.02
N GLU A 27 -12.41 20.08 6.24
CA GLU A 27 -13.83 20.15 6.64
C GLU A 27 -14.64 21.14 5.81
N LYS A 28 -14.09 22.33 5.54
CA LYS A 28 -14.75 23.29 4.65
C LYS A 28 -14.83 22.76 3.23
N LEU A 29 -13.79 22.09 2.74
CA LEU A 29 -13.78 21.47 1.40
C LEU A 29 -14.87 20.40 1.25
N LYS A 30 -15.10 19.58 2.28
CA LYS A 30 -16.23 18.62 2.31
C LYS A 30 -17.60 19.29 2.17
N GLY A 31 -17.75 20.49 2.73
CA GLY A 31 -18.99 21.27 2.60
C GLY A 31 -19.17 21.93 1.24
N ILE A 32 -18.15 21.93 0.38
CA ILE A 32 -18.25 22.40 -1.00
C ILE A 32 -18.70 21.22 -1.86
N GLU A 33 -19.66 21.43 -2.76
CA GLU A 33 -20.17 20.43 -3.70
C GLU A 33 -19.15 20.06 -4.79
N ILE A 34 -18.00 19.52 -4.41
CA ILE A 34 -16.99 18.95 -5.30
C ILE A 34 -17.24 17.44 -5.39
N HIS A 35 -16.83 16.85 -6.51
CA HIS A 35 -17.00 15.43 -6.73
C HIS A 35 -16.31 14.58 -5.63
N PRO A 36 -16.96 13.53 -5.08
CA PRO A 36 -16.38 12.67 -4.05
C PRO A 36 -15.02 12.06 -4.43
N ALA A 37 -14.82 11.70 -5.70
CA ALA A 37 -13.55 11.17 -6.17
C ALA A 37 -12.37 12.14 -6.00
N ILE A 38 -12.62 13.45 -6.17
CA ILE A 38 -11.61 14.49 -5.99
C ILE A 38 -11.36 14.69 -4.49
N LEU A 39 -12.42 14.69 -3.67
CA LEU A 39 -12.31 14.77 -2.21
C LEU A 39 -11.56 13.58 -1.60
N LYS A 40 -11.80 12.35 -2.09
CA LYS A 40 -11.11 11.12 -1.66
C LYS A 40 -9.62 11.21 -1.95
N TYR A 41 -9.23 11.67 -3.14
CA TYR A 41 -7.82 11.90 -3.47
C TYR A 41 -7.18 12.93 -2.53
N ILE A 42 -7.81 14.08 -2.33
CA ILE A 42 -7.27 15.14 -1.45
C ILE A 42 -7.16 14.64 -0.01
N SER A 43 -8.16 13.89 0.47
CA SER A 43 -8.12 13.22 1.77
C SER A 43 -6.91 12.31 1.89
N ALA A 44 -6.75 11.39 0.93
CA ALA A 44 -5.67 10.41 0.94
C ALA A 44 -4.29 11.07 0.86
N GLU A 45 -4.16 12.18 0.13
CA GLU A 45 -2.92 12.96 0.08
C GLU A 45 -2.55 13.56 1.44
N ILE A 46 -3.53 14.05 2.20
CA ILE A 46 -3.29 14.54 3.57
C ILE A 46 -2.88 13.37 4.47
N ASP A 47 -3.60 12.24 4.38
CA ASP A 47 -3.30 11.05 5.18
C ASP A 47 -1.89 10.51 4.86
N PHE A 48 -1.48 10.53 3.59
CA PHE A 48 -0.15 10.11 3.15
C PHE A 48 0.95 11.05 3.64
N GLN A 49 0.72 12.37 3.64
CA GLN A 49 1.67 13.33 4.22
C GLN A 49 1.87 13.10 5.73
N ILE A 50 0.78 12.89 6.46
CA ILE A 50 0.84 12.55 7.90
C ILE A 50 1.59 11.24 8.12
N TYR A 51 1.34 10.24 7.27
CA TYR A 51 2.08 8.97 7.29
C TYR A 51 3.58 9.19 7.08
N ARG A 52 4.00 10.00 6.09
CA ARG A 52 5.42 10.30 5.84
C ARG A 52 6.07 10.99 7.03
N ASP A 53 5.41 11.99 7.61
CA ASP A 53 5.93 12.68 8.80
C ASP A 53 6.10 11.71 9.96
N ARG A 54 5.14 10.79 10.16
CA ARG A 54 5.26 9.72 11.16
C ARG A 54 6.44 8.80 10.86
N GLN A 55 6.64 8.36 9.61
CA GLN A 55 7.78 7.51 9.26
C GLN A 55 9.12 8.20 9.56
N VAL A 56 9.23 9.49 9.26
CA VAL A 56 10.43 10.27 9.59
C VAL A 56 10.65 10.34 11.11
N LEU A 57 9.59 10.52 11.90
CA LEU A 57 9.67 10.51 13.37
C LEU A 57 10.15 9.14 13.88
N LEU A 58 9.56 8.04 13.39
CA LEU A 58 9.91 6.68 13.80
C LEU A 58 11.36 6.32 13.47
N GLN A 59 11.86 6.77 12.31
CA GLN A 59 13.22 6.45 11.88
C GLN A 59 14.30 7.29 12.57
N LYS A 60 13.99 8.53 12.97
CA LYS A 60 14.98 9.48 13.49
C LYS A 60 14.97 9.65 15.00
N SER A 61 13.98 9.11 15.69
CA SER A 61 13.85 9.28 17.13
C SER A 61 14.58 8.19 17.90
N SER A 62 15.12 8.54 19.06
CA SER A 62 15.74 7.60 20.00
C SER A 62 14.73 6.86 20.89
N PHE A 63 13.44 7.20 20.80
CA PHE A 63 12.37 6.63 21.61
C PHE A 63 11.61 5.56 20.83
N ASP A 64 11.13 4.54 21.53
CA ASP A 64 10.27 3.51 20.96
C ASP A 64 8.80 3.99 20.93
N TYR A 65 8.24 4.09 19.72
CA TYR A 65 6.84 4.46 19.48
C TYR A 65 5.99 3.29 18.96
N SER A 66 6.50 2.06 19.00
CA SER A 66 5.80 0.85 18.51
C SER A 66 4.60 0.46 19.39
N GLY A 67 4.52 0.98 20.61
CA GLY A 67 3.45 0.69 21.57
C GLY A 67 2.03 0.94 21.03
N THR A 68 1.10 0.07 21.44
CA THR A 68 -0.31 0.10 20.99
C THR A 68 -1.03 1.40 21.39
N GLU A 69 -0.82 1.88 22.62
CA GLU A 69 -1.39 3.15 23.09
C GLU A 69 -0.83 4.36 22.32
N ILE A 70 0.48 4.36 22.05
CA ILE A 70 1.11 5.41 21.23
C ILE A 70 0.51 5.42 19.82
N SER A 71 0.31 4.24 19.23
CA SER A 71 -0.35 4.11 17.93
C SER A 71 -1.80 4.64 17.94
N LYS A 72 -2.56 4.47 19.04
CA LYS A 72 -3.88 5.10 19.18
C LYS A 72 -3.78 6.62 19.22
N TYR A 73 -2.85 7.17 20.00
CA TYR A 73 -2.64 8.62 20.04
C TYR A 73 -2.20 9.17 18.69
N PHE A 74 -1.34 8.47 17.94
CA PHE A 74 -1.00 8.89 16.58
C PHE A 74 -2.21 8.93 15.65
N LYS A 75 -3.16 8.00 15.77
CA LYS A 75 -4.42 8.06 15.00
C LYS A 75 -5.24 9.30 15.38
N MET A 76 -5.36 9.60 16.67
CA MET A 76 -6.08 10.81 17.13
C MET A 76 -5.41 12.09 16.65
N ILE A 77 -4.07 12.16 16.75
CA ILE A 77 -3.27 13.27 16.25
C ILE A 77 -3.47 13.43 14.73
N ALA A 78 -3.43 12.33 13.97
CA ALA A 78 -3.65 12.36 12.53
C ALA A 78 -5.03 12.92 12.15
N LEU A 79 -6.08 12.51 12.86
CA LEU A 79 -7.44 13.04 12.65
C LEU A 79 -7.52 14.54 12.91
N GLU A 80 -6.93 15.01 14.01
CA GLU A 80 -6.92 16.43 14.35
C GLU A 80 -6.08 17.27 13.38
N ILE A 81 -4.91 16.76 12.95
CA ILE A 81 -4.08 17.39 11.93
C ILE A 81 -4.86 17.52 10.62
N LYS A 82 -5.50 16.44 10.16
CA LYS A 82 -6.29 16.45 8.92
C LYS A 82 -7.42 17.47 8.95
N LYS A 83 -8.12 17.56 10.09
CA LYS A 83 -9.21 18.51 10.32
C LYS A 83 -8.72 19.96 10.32
N SER A 84 -7.62 20.23 11.03
CA SER A 84 -7.10 21.58 11.25
C SER A 84 -6.17 22.10 10.15
N ARG A 85 -5.68 21.22 9.26
CA ARG A 85 -4.78 21.56 8.15
C ARG A 85 -5.35 22.68 7.30
N ARG A 86 -4.61 23.78 7.24
CA ARG A 86 -4.90 24.93 6.36
C ARG A 86 -4.22 24.69 5.01
N ILE A 87 -5.01 24.66 3.96
CA ILE A 87 -4.57 24.49 2.58
C ILE A 87 -4.67 25.85 1.90
N THR A 88 -3.56 26.30 1.34
CA THR A 88 -3.51 27.56 0.57
C THR A 88 -4.18 27.40 -0.80
N GLU A 89 -4.52 28.51 -1.44
CA GLU A 89 -5.14 28.51 -2.78
C GLU A 89 -4.27 27.81 -3.85
N ASN A 90 -2.95 28.02 -3.81
CA ASN A 90 -2.03 27.38 -4.74
C ASN A 90 -1.97 25.87 -4.50
N GLU A 91 -1.85 25.45 -3.24
CA GLU A 91 -1.82 24.03 -2.88
C GLU A 91 -3.10 23.31 -3.26
N ILE A 92 -4.28 23.90 -3.00
CA ILE A 92 -5.55 23.26 -3.36
C ILE A 92 -5.70 23.15 -4.88
N SER A 93 -5.22 24.14 -5.64
CA SER A 93 -5.22 24.08 -7.10
C SER A 93 -4.35 22.95 -7.64
N ASP A 94 -3.15 22.78 -7.10
CA ASP A 94 -2.26 21.69 -7.46
C ASP A 94 -2.86 20.33 -7.08
N LEU A 95 -3.46 20.24 -5.90
CA LEU A 95 -4.13 19.02 -5.42
C LEU A 95 -5.31 18.62 -6.31
N ILE A 96 -6.15 19.57 -6.73
CA ILE A 96 -7.26 19.31 -7.65
C ILE A 96 -6.74 18.85 -9.01
N THR A 97 -5.72 19.53 -9.53
CA THR A 97 -5.13 19.17 -10.83
C THR A 97 -4.59 17.75 -10.81
N LYS A 98 -3.89 17.36 -9.73
CA LYS A 98 -3.41 15.99 -9.51
C LYS A 98 -4.57 15.02 -9.37
N ALA A 99 -5.57 15.34 -8.56
CA ALA A 99 -6.74 14.50 -8.31
C ALA A 99 -7.53 14.22 -9.60
N VAL A 100 -7.82 15.23 -10.39
CA VAL A 100 -8.55 15.09 -11.66
C VAL A 100 -7.71 14.26 -12.64
N THR A 101 -6.43 14.58 -12.81
CA THR A 101 -5.55 13.83 -13.72
C THR A 101 -5.44 12.37 -13.32
N PHE A 102 -5.25 12.09 -12.02
CA PHE A 102 -5.20 10.74 -11.49
C PHE A 102 -6.50 9.99 -11.76
N ASN A 103 -7.65 10.57 -11.43
CA ASN A 103 -8.95 9.91 -11.64
C ASN A 103 -9.24 9.67 -13.12
N PHE A 104 -8.87 10.58 -14.04
CA PHE A 104 -9.03 10.38 -15.48
C PHE A 104 -8.22 9.18 -15.98
N ASN A 105 -6.96 9.10 -15.56
CA ASN A 105 -6.12 7.97 -15.94
C ASN A 105 -6.63 6.69 -15.28
N PHE A 106 -6.99 6.74 -13.99
CA PHE A 106 -7.41 5.56 -13.24
C PHE A 106 -8.74 4.98 -13.72
N THR A 107 -9.68 5.81 -14.17
CA THR A 107 -10.95 5.32 -14.75
C THR A 107 -10.76 4.66 -16.10
N THR A 108 -9.77 5.08 -16.89
CA THR A 108 -9.51 4.57 -18.25
C THR A 108 -8.46 3.49 -18.31
N LYS A 109 -7.51 3.47 -17.37
CA LYS A 109 -6.39 2.53 -17.27
C LYS A 109 -6.06 2.24 -15.79
N PRO A 110 -6.95 1.59 -15.03
CA PRO A 110 -6.77 1.38 -13.60
C PRO A 110 -5.45 0.69 -13.23
N ASN A 111 -5.00 -0.32 -13.99
CA ASN A 111 -3.81 -1.09 -13.61
C ASN A 111 -2.52 -0.30 -13.86
N GLU A 112 -2.37 0.27 -15.06
CA GLU A 112 -1.23 1.10 -15.45
C GLU A 112 -1.13 2.30 -14.50
N THR A 113 -2.25 2.95 -14.21
CA THR A 113 -2.29 4.10 -13.30
C THR A 113 -1.87 3.72 -11.88
N LEU A 114 -2.33 2.60 -11.34
CA LEU A 114 -1.89 2.15 -10.01
C LEU A 114 -0.40 1.82 -9.98
N LEU A 115 0.10 1.10 -10.99
CA LEU A 115 1.52 0.75 -11.06
C LEU A 115 2.40 1.98 -11.10
N ASP A 116 2.08 2.94 -11.96
CA ASP A 116 2.87 4.17 -12.11
C ASP A 116 2.69 5.12 -10.93
N PHE A 117 1.52 5.12 -10.30
CA PHE A 117 1.28 5.92 -9.10
C PHE A 117 2.04 5.37 -7.89
N ILE A 118 1.98 4.07 -7.66
CA ILE A 118 2.62 3.42 -6.50
C ILE A 118 4.14 3.46 -6.65
N PHE A 119 4.66 3.06 -7.81
CA PHE A 119 6.09 2.85 -8.05
C PHE A 119 6.75 4.03 -8.78
N LYS A 120 6.28 5.25 -8.52
CA LYS A 120 6.81 6.46 -9.18
C LYS A 120 8.28 6.74 -8.86
N GLU A 121 8.68 6.46 -7.62
CA GLU A 121 10.01 6.82 -7.08
C GLU A 121 10.93 5.60 -6.89
N SER A 122 10.35 4.40 -6.80
CA SER A 122 11.06 3.14 -6.58
C SER A 122 10.29 1.99 -7.22
N ASP A 123 10.98 0.90 -7.59
CA ASP A 123 10.36 -0.31 -8.13
C ASP A 123 9.87 -1.29 -7.04
N SER A 124 10.08 -0.96 -5.78
CA SER A 124 9.66 -1.75 -4.62
C SER A 124 9.20 -0.85 -3.47
N LYS A 125 8.21 -1.30 -2.69
CA LYS A 125 7.60 -0.56 -1.56
C LYS A 125 7.15 -1.49 -0.44
N SER A 126 7.04 -0.97 0.79
CA SER A 126 6.47 -1.75 1.89
C SER A 126 4.94 -1.88 1.71
N PRO A 127 4.32 -2.98 2.20
CA PRO A 127 2.87 -3.14 2.16
C PRO A 127 2.12 -1.98 2.81
N GLU A 128 2.62 -1.41 3.90
CA GLU A 128 1.98 -0.28 4.59
C GLU A 128 1.92 0.95 3.68
N GLU A 129 3.01 1.25 2.97
CA GLU A 129 3.05 2.37 2.03
C GLU A 129 2.12 2.12 0.84
N VAL A 130 2.12 0.90 0.29
CA VAL A 130 1.20 0.49 -0.78
C VAL A 130 -0.25 0.64 -0.32
N MET A 131 -0.59 0.21 0.89
CA MET A 131 -1.92 0.34 1.47
C MET A 131 -2.34 1.80 1.62
N MET A 132 -1.44 2.69 2.04
CA MET A 132 -1.72 4.13 2.06
C MET A 132 -2.00 4.67 0.65
N MET A 133 -1.28 4.18 -0.37
CA MET A 133 -1.51 4.59 -1.77
C MET A 133 -2.82 4.05 -2.34
N LEU A 134 -3.27 2.88 -1.89
CA LEU A 134 -4.57 2.31 -2.25
C LEU A 134 -5.76 3.06 -1.62
N GLU A 135 -5.54 4.06 -0.76
CA GLU A 135 -6.58 4.97 -0.28
C GLU A 135 -6.95 6.10 -1.26
N TYR A 136 -6.10 6.38 -2.25
CA TYR A 136 -6.35 7.44 -3.24
C TYR A 136 -7.45 7.10 -4.25
N PRO A 137 -7.51 5.87 -4.82
CA PRO A 137 -8.62 5.45 -5.66
C PRO A 137 -9.98 5.62 -5.01
N TYR A 138 -10.89 6.27 -5.71
CA TYR A 138 -12.32 6.29 -5.37
C TYR A 138 -13.09 5.18 -6.09
N TYR A 139 -12.76 4.95 -7.37
CA TYR A 139 -13.40 3.93 -8.19
C TYR A 139 -12.75 2.55 -7.99
N TYR A 140 -13.39 1.51 -8.51
CA TYR A 140 -12.85 0.14 -8.52
C TYR A 140 -12.37 -0.34 -7.14
N SER A 141 -13.17 -0.09 -6.10
CA SER A 141 -12.84 -0.40 -4.69
C SER A 141 -12.48 -1.87 -4.43
N TYR A 142 -12.95 -2.79 -5.29
CA TYR A 142 -12.57 -4.21 -5.26
C TYR A 142 -11.06 -4.41 -5.35
N LEU A 143 -10.31 -3.54 -6.07
CA LEU A 143 -8.86 -3.64 -6.17
C LEU A 143 -8.20 -3.50 -4.80
N ARG A 144 -8.60 -2.48 -4.01
CA ARG A 144 -8.09 -2.30 -2.64
C ARG A 144 -8.40 -3.52 -1.77
N GLN A 145 -9.62 -4.04 -1.82
CA GLN A 145 -10.04 -5.18 -1.00
C GLN A 145 -9.23 -6.46 -1.32
N ILE A 146 -9.06 -6.76 -2.60
CA ILE A 146 -8.32 -7.95 -3.04
C ILE A 146 -6.83 -7.81 -2.72
N LEU A 147 -6.24 -6.64 -2.99
CA LEU A 147 -4.82 -6.38 -2.72
C LEU A 147 -4.50 -6.38 -1.22
N SER A 148 -5.35 -5.78 -0.39
CA SER A 148 -5.24 -5.86 1.08
C SER A 148 -5.26 -7.31 1.54
N SER A 149 -6.27 -8.07 1.10
CA SER A 149 -6.43 -9.48 1.47
C SER A 149 -5.24 -10.34 1.03
N TYR A 150 -4.62 -10.01 -0.11
CA TYR A 150 -3.42 -10.67 -0.59
C TYR A 150 -2.21 -10.36 0.30
N MET A 151 -1.97 -9.08 0.60
CA MET A 151 -0.85 -8.65 1.44
C MET A 151 -0.95 -9.22 2.86
N ASP A 152 -2.14 -9.21 3.45
CA ASP A 152 -2.40 -9.76 4.79
C ASP A 152 -2.12 -11.27 4.86
N LYS A 153 -2.50 -12.01 3.81
CA LYS A 153 -2.28 -13.46 3.73
C LYS A 153 -0.82 -13.82 3.47
N LYS A 154 -0.15 -13.07 2.60
CA LYS A 154 1.24 -13.36 2.19
C LYS A 154 2.27 -12.85 3.18
N GLN A 155 1.90 -11.93 4.09
CA GLN A 155 2.83 -11.33 5.06
C GLN A 155 4.10 -10.80 4.39
N LEU A 156 3.92 -10.11 3.27
CA LEU A 156 5.04 -9.57 2.50
C LEU A 156 5.78 -8.52 3.34
N LEU A 157 7.10 -8.46 3.22
CA LEU A 157 7.89 -7.35 3.78
C LEU A 157 8.05 -6.21 2.75
N VAL A 158 8.09 -6.58 1.48
CA VAL A 158 8.25 -5.70 0.33
C VAL A 158 7.39 -6.23 -0.80
N LEU A 159 6.78 -5.32 -1.55
CA LEU A 159 6.05 -5.59 -2.78
C LEU A 159 6.76 -4.92 -3.95
N ASP A 160 7.10 -5.72 -4.96
CA ASP A 160 7.75 -5.24 -6.17
C ASP A 160 6.74 -4.88 -7.28
N LYS A 161 7.13 -3.94 -8.15
CA LYS A 161 6.31 -3.50 -9.29
C LYS A 161 5.85 -4.66 -10.17
N LYS A 162 6.75 -5.61 -10.46
CA LYS A 162 6.45 -6.80 -11.28
C LYS A 162 5.46 -7.74 -10.59
N GLU A 163 5.56 -7.88 -9.27
CA GLU A 163 4.64 -8.72 -8.50
C GLU A 163 3.24 -8.10 -8.52
N LEU A 164 3.12 -6.80 -8.27
CA LEU A 164 1.83 -6.12 -8.36
C LEU A 164 1.26 -6.17 -9.78
N GLU A 165 2.08 -5.99 -10.81
CA GLU A 165 1.62 -6.09 -12.21
C GLU A 165 1.07 -7.48 -12.52
N PHE A 166 1.77 -8.54 -12.08
CA PHE A 166 1.30 -9.91 -12.24
C PHE A 166 0.00 -10.15 -11.49
N LEU A 167 -0.10 -9.66 -10.25
CA LEU A 167 -1.29 -9.77 -9.42
C LEU A 167 -2.51 -9.08 -10.05
N LEU A 168 -2.35 -7.84 -10.53
CA LEU A 168 -3.41 -7.09 -11.21
C LEU A 168 -3.90 -7.80 -12.48
N LYS A 169 -2.99 -8.35 -13.29
CA LYS A 169 -3.35 -9.15 -14.48
C LYS A 169 -4.11 -10.42 -14.11
N LYS A 170 -3.72 -11.08 -13.01
CA LYS A 170 -4.40 -12.28 -12.51
C LYS A 170 -5.82 -11.94 -12.00
N ILE A 171 -5.97 -10.83 -11.28
CA ILE A 171 -7.27 -10.32 -10.85
C ILE A 171 -8.17 -10.08 -12.06
N ASP A 172 -7.69 -9.37 -13.09
CA ASP A 172 -8.48 -9.13 -14.30
C ASP A 172 -8.86 -10.43 -15.02
N ALA A 173 -7.92 -11.36 -15.20
CA ALA A 173 -8.20 -12.63 -15.85
C ALA A 173 -9.31 -13.41 -15.14
N GLU A 174 -9.31 -13.39 -13.80
CA GLU A 174 -10.31 -14.07 -12.99
C GLU A 174 -11.68 -13.36 -13.05
N LEU A 175 -11.72 -12.03 -12.85
CA LEU A 175 -12.96 -11.25 -12.87
C LEU A 175 -13.65 -11.26 -14.24
N PHE A 176 -12.89 -11.03 -15.30
CA PHE A 176 -13.43 -10.98 -16.67
C PHE A 176 -13.71 -12.36 -17.27
N SER A 177 -13.25 -13.46 -16.65
CA SER A 177 -13.68 -14.81 -17.03
C SER A 177 -15.10 -15.13 -16.57
N ALA A 178 -15.53 -14.54 -15.43
CA ALA A 178 -16.80 -14.86 -14.80
C ALA A 178 -17.92 -13.88 -15.18
N LYS A 179 -17.64 -12.56 -15.20
CA LYS A 179 -18.66 -11.51 -15.27
C LYS A 179 -18.26 -10.33 -16.17
N THR A 180 -17.76 -10.61 -17.38
CA THR A 180 -17.25 -9.58 -18.33
C THR A 180 -18.18 -8.37 -18.47
N ASN A 181 -19.45 -8.59 -18.78
CA ASN A 181 -20.40 -7.52 -19.08
C ASN A 181 -20.66 -6.62 -17.87
N GLU A 182 -20.75 -7.19 -16.68
CA GLU A 182 -21.02 -6.43 -15.45
C GLU A 182 -19.85 -5.49 -15.12
N PHE A 183 -18.61 -5.96 -15.28
CA PHE A 183 -17.42 -5.12 -15.08
C PHE A 183 -17.26 -4.05 -16.17
N VAL A 184 -17.58 -4.36 -17.42
CA VAL A 184 -17.57 -3.37 -18.51
C VAL A 184 -18.67 -2.32 -18.28
N ASP A 185 -19.87 -2.71 -17.90
CA ASP A 185 -20.96 -1.79 -17.60
C ASP A 185 -20.60 -0.86 -16.44
N ASN A 186 -20.03 -1.41 -15.36
CA ASN A 186 -19.54 -0.61 -14.26
C ASN A 186 -18.45 0.40 -14.70
N ALA A 187 -17.52 -0.02 -15.55
CA ALA A 187 -16.48 0.87 -16.07
C ALA A 187 -17.06 2.03 -16.91
N LEU A 188 -18.09 1.76 -17.73
CA LEU A 188 -18.81 2.79 -18.46
C LEU A 188 -19.48 3.77 -17.49
N ASP A 189 -20.18 3.27 -16.48
CA ASP A 189 -20.87 4.12 -15.50
C ASP A 189 -19.85 4.98 -14.71
N VAL A 190 -18.71 4.41 -14.32
CA VAL A 190 -17.58 5.11 -13.67
C VAL A 190 -17.00 6.21 -14.54
N MET A 191 -16.76 5.93 -15.83
CA MET A 191 -16.28 6.95 -16.77
C MET A 191 -17.30 8.07 -16.95
N ALA A 192 -18.58 7.74 -17.07
CA ALA A 192 -19.64 8.74 -17.21
C ALA A 192 -19.76 9.65 -15.97
N ASP A 193 -19.63 9.09 -14.77
CA ASP A 193 -19.63 9.85 -13.51
C ASP A 193 -18.52 10.92 -13.50
N LEU A 194 -17.30 10.52 -13.87
CA LEU A 194 -16.15 11.43 -13.89
C LEU A 194 -16.16 12.42 -15.07
N PHE A 195 -16.34 11.93 -16.31
CA PHE A 195 -16.18 12.74 -17.53
C PHE A 195 -17.26 13.81 -17.70
N ASN A 196 -18.35 13.72 -16.92
CA ASN A 196 -19.47 14.63 -16.97
C ASN A 196 -19.65 15.44 -15.68
N ILE A 197 -18.62 15.54 -14.84
CA ILE A 197 -18.62 16.48 -13.71
C ILE A 197 -18.96 17.89 -14.22
N GLY A 198 -20.01 18.50 -13.65
CA GLY A 198 -20.47 19.84 -14.02
C GLY A 198 -21.29 19.91 -15.31
N ALA A 199 -21.51 18.80 -16.02
CA ALA A 199 -22.37 18.75 -17.20
C ALA A 199 -23.84 18.47 -16.83
N VAL A 200 -24.75 18.88 -17.72
CA VAL A 200 -26.20 18.63 -17.58
C VAL A 200 -26.54 17.18 -17.90
N LEU A 201 -25.93 16.63 -18.97
CA LEU A 201 -26.04 15.23 -19.35
C LEU A 201 -24.88 14.46 -18.72
N ARG A 202 -25.19 13.45 -17.90
CA ARG A 202 -24.19 12.65 -17.16
C ARG A 202 -23.91 11.29 -17.79
N THR A 203 -24.29 11.09 -19.04
CA THR A 203 -24.34 9.78 -19.68
C THR A 203 -23.43 9.67 -20.90
N GLN A 204 -22.57 10.67 -21.14
CA GLN A 204 -21.77 10.78 -22.36
C GLN A 204 -20.28 10.52 -22.10
N ILE A 205 -19.66 9.67 -22.91
CA ILE A 205 -18.23 9.31 -22.75
C ILE A 205 -17.53 9.39 -24.10
N PRO A 206 -16.28 9.90 -24.18
CA PRO A 206 -15.46 9.81 -25.39
C PRO A 206 -15.13 8.35 -25.73
N SER A 207 -15.24 7.97 -27.01
CA SER A 207 -14.91 6.60 -27.44
C SER A 207 -13.49 6.17 -27.09
N GLN A 208 -12.55 7.13 -27.17
CA GLN A 208 -11.14 6.91 -26.86
C GLN A 208 -10.91 6.46 -25.41
N ALA A 209 -11.77 6.86 -24.46
CA ALA A 209 -11.67 6.45 -23.06
C ALA A 209 -11.98 4.95 -22.90
N ILE A 210 -12.99 4.49 -23.63
CA ILE A 210 -13.45 3.11 -23.67
C ILE A 210 -12.40 2.24 -24.37
N GLU A 211 -11.82 2.73 -25.46
CA GLU A 211 -10.71 2.08 -26.16
C GLU A 211 -9.49 1.88 -25.26
N LEU A 212 -9.13 2.86 -24.42
CA LEU A 212 -8.03 2.66 -23.47
C LEU A 212 -8.33 1.53 -22.48
N TYR A 213 -9.54 1.52 -21.93
CA TYR A 213 -9.95 0.55 -20.92
C TYR A 213 -10.02 -0.87 -21.48
N LEU A 214 -10.71 -1.05 -22.60
CA LEU A 214 -10.83 -2.36 -23.24
C LEU A 214 -9.47 -2.90 -23.68
N LYS A 215 -8.54 -2.03 -24.08
CA LYS A 215 -7.17 -2.41 -24.41
C LYS A 215 -6.40 -2.91 -23.20
N GLU A 216 -6.47 -2.19 -22.07
CA GLU A 216 -5.79 -2.60 -20.84
C GLU A 216 -6.29 -3.95 -20.34
N LYS A 217 -7.62 -4.18 -20.42
CA LYS A 217 -8.26 -5.44 -20.01
C LYS A 217 -8.13 -6.57 -21.04
N ASN A 218 -7.44 -6.36 -22.15
CA ASN A 218 -7.27 -7.32 -23.25
C ASN A 218 -8.60 -7.82 -23.86
N LEU A 219 -9.65 -6.98 -23.85
CA LEU A 219 -10.99 -7.31 -24.35
C LEU A 219 -11.09 -7.03 -25.86
N ASN A 220 -10.22 -7.66 -26.64
CA ASN A 220 -10.05 -7.40 -28.08
C ASN A 220 -11.36 -7.58 -28.88
N HIS A 221 -12.20 -8.54 -28.50
CA HIS A 221 -13.46 -8.80 -29.18
C HIS A 221 -14.47 -7.64 -29.05
N LEU A 222 -14.53 -6.99 -27.88
CA LEU A 222 -15.38 -5.81 -27.66
C LEU A 222 -14.76 -4.58 -28.33
N MET A 223 -13.43 -4.46 -28.30
CA MET A 223 -12.70 -3.40 -28.99
C MET A 223 -13.04 -3.38 -30.48
N SER A 224 -12.95 -4.53 -31.16
CA SER A 224 -13.24 -4.59 -32.59
C SER A 224 -14.65 -4.11 -32.89
N ARG A 225 -15.66 -4.48 -32.09
CA ARG A 225 -17.05 -4.02 -32.29
C ARG A 225 -17.17 -2.50 -32.17
N LEU A 226 -16.49 -1.91 -31.17
CA LEU A 226 -16.47 -0.47 -30.97
C LEU A 226 -15.82 0.23 -32.17
N GLU A 227 -14.65 -0.22 -32.62
CA GLU A 227 -13.92 0.39 -33.75
C GLU A 227 -14.69 0.34 -35.08
N HIS A 228 -15.54 -0.68 -35.29
CA HIS A 228 -16.35 -0.79 -36.52
C HIS A 228 -17.56 0.14 -36.51
N ALA A 229 -18.12 0.43 -35.33
CA ALA A 229 -19.34 1.24 -35.19
C ALA A 229 -19.05 2.73 -34.95
N VAL A 230 -17.88 3.05 -34.38
CA VAL A 230 -17.55 4.39 -33.91
C VAL A 230 -16.49 5.04 -34.80
N THR A 231 -16.71 6.30 -35.14
CA THR A 231 -15.71 7.08 -35.88
C THR A 231 -14.49 7.33 -34.98
N LYS A 232 -13.27 7.11 -35.49
CA LYS A 232 -11.98 7.34 -34.79
C LYS A 232 -11.68 8.81 -34.43
N ALA A 233 -12.69 9.69 -34.43
CA ALA A 233 -12.55 11.08 -34.07
C ALA A 233 -12.55 11.20 -32.53
N PRO A 234 -11.44 11.60 -31.89
CA PRO A 234 -11.29 11.57 -30.42
C PRO A 234 -12.21 12.54 -29.66
N LYS A 235 -12.97 13.38 -30.38
CA LYS A 235 -13.81 14.45 -29.82
C LYS A 235 -15.29 14.08 -29.71
N ILE A 236 -15.71 12.97 -30.30
CA ILE A 236 -17.13 12.58 -30.30
C ILE A 236 -17.42 11.82 -29.01
N LYS A 237 -18.36 12.33 -28.23
CA LYS A 237 -18.92 11.64 -27.08
C LYS A 237 -20.15 10.85 -27.51
N TYR A 238 -20.32 9.67 -26.94
CA TYR A 238 -21.44 8.77 -27.19
C TYR A 238 -22.21 8.53 -25.90
N GLU A 239 -23.51 8.32 -26.00
CA GLU A 239 -24.34 7.90 -24.87
C GLU A 239 -23.97 6.48 -24.45
N ILE A 240 -23.89 6.22 -23.14
CA ILE A 240 -23.56 4.90 -22.59
C ILE A 240 -24.46 3.81 -23.17
N ASP A 241 -25.77 4.06 -23.30
CA ASP A 241 -26.72 3.06 -23.80
C ASP A 241 -26.47 2.70 -25.27
N GLU A 242 -25.97 3.64 -26.08
CA GLU A 242 -25.58 3.37 -27.46
C GLU A 242 -24.31 2.52 -27.51
N ILE A 243 -23.33 2.84 -26.66
CA ILE A 243 -22.10 2.05 -26.51
C ILE A 243 -22.44 0.62 -26.08
N LYS A 244 -23.30 0.44 -25.06
CA LYS A 244 -23.73 -0.88 -24.58
C LYS A 244 -24.40 -1.68 -25.71
N LYS A 245 -25.27 -1.05 -26.51
CA LYS A 245 -25.89 -1.69 -27.69
C LYS A 245 -24.85 -2.12 -28.74
N ILE A 246 -23.86 -1.28 -29.02
CA ILE A 246 -22.79 -1.58 -29.98
C ILE A 246 -21.97 -2.79 -29.49
N ILE A 247 -21.49 -2.71 -28.25
CA ILE A 247 -20.55 -3.69 -27.67
C ILE A 247 -21.23 -5.05 -27.45
N TYR A 248 -22.50 -5.08 -27.07
CA TYR A 248 -23.25 -6.32 -26.79
C TYR A 248 -24.11 -6.84 -27.96
N SER A 249 -24.13 -6.17 -29.12
CA SER A 249 -24.85 -6.67 -30.28
C SER A 249 -24.41 -8.11 -30.64
N MET A 250 -25.36 -9.05 -30.68
CA MET A 250 -25.09 -10.44 -31.05
C MET A 250 -24.91 -10.57 -32.57
N ALA A 251 -23.65 -10.45 -33.01
CA ALA A 251 -23.04 -10.96 -34.26
C ALA A 251 -23.57 -10.52 -35.66
N ASP A 252 -22.62 -10.57 -36.62
CA ASP A 252 -22.75 -10.58 -38.08
C ASP A 252 -23.08 -9.26 -38.82
N THR A 253 -22.13 -8.32 -38.85
CA THR A 253 -21.93 -7.59 -40.11
C THR A 253 -21.16 -8.51 -41.06
N PRO A 254 -21.72 -8.86 -42.24
CA PRO A 254 -21.00 -9.64 -43.22
C PRO A 254 -19.73 -8.89 -43.58
N ILE A 255 -18.59 -9.60 -43.52
CA ILE A 255 -17.38 -9.20 -44.21
C ILE A 255 -17.82 -8.82 -45.63
N PRO A 256 -17.71 -7.55 -46.06
CA PRO A 256 -17.90 -7.26 -47.46
C PRO A 256 -16.78 -7.99 -48.18
N LYS A 257 -17.13 -9.02 -48.96
CA LYS A 257 -16.30 -9.46 -50.07
C LYS A 257 -16.11 -8.24 -50.96
N VAL A 258 -14.98 -7.56 -50.82
CA VAL A 258 -14.47 -6.68 -51.87
C VAL A 258 -13.32 -7.43 -52.51
N GLU A 259 -13.68 -8.05 -53.64
CA GLU A 259 -12.93 -8.14 -54.88
C GLU A 259 -11.40 -8.12 -54.77
N THR A 260 -10.84 -9.30 -55.08
CA THR A 260 -9.61 -9.49 -55.85
C THR A 260 -9.11 -8.23 -56.54
N ILE A 261 -8.00 -7.69 -56.04
CA ILE A 261 -6.99 -7.06 -56.88
C ILE A 261 -5.79 -8.00 -56.83
N GLU A 262 -5.58 -8.69 -57.94
CA GLU A 262 -4.35 -9.40 -58.24
C GLU A 262 -3.17 -8.44 -58.10
N HIS A 263 -2.17 -8.78 -57.30
CA HIS A 263 -0.78 -8.51 -57.67
C HIS A 263 0.17 -9.51 -56.99
N ASP A 264 0.75 -10.32 -57.88
CA ASP A 264 2.03 -11.01 -57.84
C ASP A 264 2.58 -11.57 -56.52
N THR A 265 2.53 -12.89 -56.49
CA THR A 265 3.44 -13.79 -55.79
C THR A 265 4.91 -13.52 -56.10
N THR A 266 5.77 -13.52 -55.07
CA THR A 266 7.04 -14.27 -55.04
C THR A 266 7.53 -14.40 -53.59
N PRO A 267 8.36 -15.42 -53.28
CA PRO A 267 8.11 -16.29 -52.13
C PRO A 267 8.94 -16.00 -50.88
N ILE A 268 8.38 -16.54 -49.80
CA ILE A 268 8.92 -16.87 -48.47
C ILE A 268 10.43 -17.15 -48.46
N GLU A 269 11.14 -16.45 -47.58
CA GLU A 269 12.21 -17.04 -46.77
C GLU A 269 11.97 -16.70 -45.30
N SER A 270 11.80 -17.77 -44.52
CA SER A 270 11.67 -17.80 -43.08
C SER A 270 13.06 -17.94 -42.45
N GLU A 271 13.43 -17.02 -41.56
CA GLU A 271 14.31 -17.35 -40.44
C GLU A 271 13.71 -16.80 -39.14
N SER A 272 13.17 -17.74 -38.39
CA SER A 272 12.77 -17.60 -36.99
C SER A 272 13.99 -17.97 -36.14
N ALA A 273 14.35 -17.13 -35.17
CA ALA A 273 14.80 -17.50 -33.83
C ALA A 273 15.54 -16.33 -33.14
N LYS A 274 14.87 -15.63 -32.23
CA LYS A 274 15.52 -15.08 -31.02
C LYS A 274 14.60 -15.23 -29.81
N GLN A 275 14.85 -16.35 -29.14
CA GLN A 275 14.87 -16.59 -27.68
C GLN A 275 14.09 -15.60 -26.80
N ASN A 276 13.00 -16.11 -26.25
CA ASN A 276 12.43 -15.67 -24.98
C ASN A 276 13.43 -15.96 -23.86
N GLU A 277 13.91 -14.92 -23.18
CA GLU A 277 14.45 -15.05 -21.83
C GLU A 277 13.28 -15.26 -20.87
N ILE A 278 13.16 -16.49 -20.39
CA ILE A 278 12.30 -16.86 -19.28
C ILE A 278 13.05 -16.41 -18.02
N VAL A 279 12.60 -15.30 -17.43
CA VAL A 279 12.95 -14.98 -16.04
C VAL A 279 12.12 -15.90 -15.17
N GLU A 280 12.79 -16.76 -14.38
CA GLU A 280 12.19 -17.60 -13.35
C GLU A 280 11.43 -16.72 -12.35
N VAL A 281 10.11 -16.66 -12.52
CA VAL A 281 9.18 -16.22 -11.48
C VAL A 281 8.94 -17.44 -10.60
N SER A 282 9.21 -17.29 -9.29
CA SER A 282 9.04 -18.32 -8.27
C SER A 282 7.72 -19.08 -8.40
N GLU A 283 7.78 -20.41 -8.36
CA GLU A 283 6.63 -21.30 -8.57
C GLU A 283 5.53 -21.22 -7.49
N ASP A 284 5.74 -20.45 -6.42
CA ASP A 284 4.82 -20.32 -5.28
C ASP A 284 3.57 -19.43 -5.52
N LEU A 285 3.38 -18.89 -6.73
CA LEU A 285 2.26 -17.99 -7.04
C LEU A 285 1.00 -18.67 -7.62
N LYS A 286 0.97 -20.00 -7.74
CA LYS A 286 0.01 -20.70 -8.62
C LYS A 286 -1.37 -21.09 -8.06
N PRO A 287 -1.67 -21.23 -6.74
CA PRO A 287 -3.05 -21.60 -6.34
C PRO A 287 -3.83 -20.67 -5.39
N GLU A 288 -3.29 -19.56 -4.88
CA GLU A 288 -3.97 -18.86 -3.76
C GLU A 288 -5.03 -17.79 -4.12
N LEU A 289 -5.07 -17.29 -5.36
CA LEU A 289 -5.98 -16.18 -5.70
C LEU A 289 -7.44 -16.60 -5.81
N SER A 290 -7.70 -17.83 -6.29
CA SER A 290 -9.06 -18.39 -6.39
C SER A 290 -9.74 -18.62 -5.04
N THR A 291 -8.97 -18.62 -3.95
CA THR A 291 -9.50 -18.66 -2.58
C THR A 291 -9.72 -17.26 -1.99
N ILE A 292 -9.16 -16.20 -2.61
CA ILE A 292 -9.30 -14.81 -2.18
C ILE A 292 -10.50 -14.15 -2.89
N VAL A 293 -10.73 -14.49 -4.16
CA VAL A 293 -11.87 -13.99 -4.94
C VAL A 293 -13.14 -14.75 -4.53
N LYS A 294 -13.79 -14.31 -3.45
CA LYS A 294 -15.19 -14.70 -3.20
C LYS A 294 -16.05 -14.13 -4.34
N VAL A 295 -16.94 -14.94 -4.90
CA VAL A 295 -17.76 -14.66 -6.11
C VAL A 295 -18.72 -13.46 -5.97
N ASP A 296 -18.78 -12.82 -4.81
CA ASP A 296 -19.62 -11.65 -4.48
C ASP A 296 -18.89 -10.28 -4.55
N LEU A 297 -17.73 -10.19 -5.21
CA LEU A 297 -17.00 -8.93 -5.44
C LEU A 297 -17.59 -8.07 -6.57
N LEU A 298 -18.92 -7.97 -6.66
CA LEU A 298 -19.54 -7.09 -7.65
C LEU A 298 -19.10 -5.64 -7.38
N PRO A 299 -18.61 -4.92 -8.40
CA PRO A 299 -18.25 -3.53 -8.21
C PRO A 299 -19.54 -2.75 -7.91
N ALA A 300 -19.62 -2.18 -6.72
CA ALA A 300 -20.73 -1.30 -6.39
C ALA A 300 -20.73 -0.13 -7.40
N PRO A 301 -21.90 0.28 -7.92
CA PRO A 301 -21.98 1.52 -8.67
C PRO A 301 -21.47 2.68 -7.80
N PRO A 302 -20.97 3.77 -8.39
CA PRO A 302 -20.58 4.96 -7.62
C PRO A 302 -21.78 5.46 -6.83
N SER A 303 -21.85 5.10 -5.55
CA SER A 303 -22.90 5.51 -4.62
C SER A 303 -22.32 6.53 -3.64
N VAL A 304 -23.12 7.54 -3.33
CA VAL A 304 -22.76 8.60 -2.39
C VAL A 304 -22.81 8.02 -0.97
N SER A 305 -21.73 8.24 -0.22
CA SER A 305 -21.51 8.03 1.22
C SER A 305 -21.35 6.60 1.74
N GLU A 306 -20.10 6.25 2.05
CA GLU A 306 -19.75 5.72 3.37
C GLU A 306 -18.89 6.78 4.06
N THR A 307 -19.53 7.69 4.80
CA THR A 307 -18.88 8.26 5.96
C THR A 307 -18.78 7.12 6.96
N GLU A 308 -17.58 6.61 7.20
CA GLU A 308 -17.26 5.96 8.47
C GLU A 308 -17.51 7.00 9.57
N GLU A 309 -18.75 7.09 10.05
CA GLU A 309 -19.02 7.61 11.37
C GLU A 309 -18.45 6.58 12.34
N ILE A 310 -17.27 6.88 12.86
CA ILE A 310 -16.80 6.23 14.08
C ILE A 310 -17.74 6.74 15.18
N GLU A 311 -18.66 5.88 15.63
CA GLU A 311 -19.43 6.11 16.85
C GLU A 311 -18.45 6.33 18.00
N LEU A 312 -18.31 7.60 18.41
CA LEU A 312 -17.63 8.03 19.62
C LEU A 312 -18.64 8.11 20.78
N ASP A 313 -19.39 7.05 21.02
CA ASP A 313 -20.24 6.92 22.20
C ASP A 313 -19.57 5.96 23.20
N ASP A 314 -18.64 6.52 23.97
CA ASP A 314 -18.38 6.19 25.39
C ASP A 314 -17.06 6.81 25.84
N PHE A 315 -17.02 8.12 26.06
CA PHE A 315 -16.06 8.70 27.01
C PHE A 315 -16.64 9.99 27.61
N GLU A 316 -17.34 9.84 28.74
CA GLU A 316 -17.57 10.92 29.68
C GLU A 316 -16.21 11.37 30.25
N ILE A 317 -15.70 12.50 29.75
CA ILE A 317 -14.62 13.22 30.43
C ILE A 317 -15.27 14.06 31.53
N THR A 318 -15.26 13.54 32.75
CA THR A 318 -15.50 14.37 33.94
C THR A 318 -14.36 15.38 34.07
N ALA A 319 -14.66 16.65 33.80
CA ALA A 319 -13.75 17.76 33.99
C ALA A 319 -13.34 17.90 35.48
N PRO A 320 -12.04 17.99 35.82
CA PRO A 320 -11.64 18.47 37.13
C PRO A 320 -11.70 20.00 37.13
N THR A 321 -12.59 20.54 37.95
CA THR A 321 -12.66 21.96 38.30
C THR A 321 -11.34 22.45 38.92
N SER A 322 -10.93 23.61 38.44
CA SER A 322 -9.87 24.51 38.91
C SER A 322 -9.62 24.56 40.43
N LYS A 323 -8.35 24.51 40.83
CA LYS A 323 -7.58 25.60 41.45
C LYS A 323 -6.32 25.01 42.08
N ASP A 324 -5.17 25.23 41.44
CA ASP A 324 -3.91 25.50 42.12
C ASP A 324 -2.97 26.18 41.12
N THR A 325 -2.85 27.49 41.27
CA THR A 325 -1.84 28.33 40.62
C THR A 325 -0.52 28.11 41.33
N ILE A 326 0.46 27.49 40.65
CA ILE A 326 1.85 27.50 41.10
C ILE A 326 2.54 28.70 40.45
N ASP A 327 2.88 29.65 41.29
CA ASP A 327 3.61 30.88 41.02
C ASP A 327 5.10 30.59 40.88
N PHE A 328 5.69 30.89 39.73
CA PHE A 328 7.13 30.81 39.48
C PHE A 328 7.73 32.20 39.50
N SER A 329 7.91 32.74 40.70
CA SER A 329 8.88 33.80 40.94
C SER A 329 9.65 33.48 42.21
N ASN A 330 10.79 32.80 42.07
CA ASN A 330 11.93 32.97 42.98
C ASN A 330 13.21 32.59 42.24
N GLU A 331 14.13 33.55 42.26
CA GLU A 331 15.48 33.51 41.73
C GLU A 331 16.26 32.31 42.25
N ILE A 332 16.93 31.59 41.35
CA ILE A 332 18.08 30.76 41.72
C ILE A 332 19.27 31.29 40.94
N ASN A 333 20.15 31.93 41.71
CA ASN A 333 21.46 32.42 41.37
C ASN A 333 22.35 31.22 40.98
N ILE A 334 22.81 31.18 39.74
CA ILE A 334 23.78 30.18 39.27
C ILE A 334 25.16 30.80 39.41
N GLU A 335 25.88 30.43 40.47
CA GLU A 335 27.31 30.65 40.58
C GLU A 335 28.05 29.51 39.87
N GLU A 336 28.98 29.90 38.99
CA GLU A 336 29.93 29.06 38.29
C GLU A 336 30.95 28.45 39.27
N GLU A 337 30.97 27.13 39.41
CA GLU A 337 32.19 26.41 39.82
C GLU A 337 32.43 25.23 38.89
N THR A 338 33.40 25.42 38.00
CA THR A 338 34.05 24.39 37.18
C THR A 338 34.84 23.43 38.07
N GLN A 339 34.44 22.16 38.13
CA GLN A 339 35.30 21.07 38.59
C GLN A 339 35.79 20.27 37.39
N THR A 340 37.05 20.49 37.04
CA THR A 340 37.83 19.72 36.08
C THR A 340 38.25 18.39 36.71
N PHE A 341 37.86 17.27 36.09
CA PHE A 341 38.46 15.97 36.39
C PHE A 341 39.76 15.79 35.57
N PRO A 342 40.87 15.36 36.19
CA PRO A 342 42.11 15.11 35.49
C PRO A 342 42.01 13.81 34.68
N ILE A 343 42.37 13.90 33.40
CA ILE A 343 42.60 12.75 32.52
C ILE A 343 44.09 12.39 32.67
N ASP A 344 44.36 11.23 33.25
CA ASP A 344 45.69 10.62 33.21
C ASP A 344 45.90 9.95 31.85
N THR A 345 46.81 10.52 31.07
CA THR A 345 47.48 9.94 29.92
C THR A 345 48.84 9.41 30.38
N ASP A 346 49.08 8.11 30.31
CA ASP A 346 50.19 7.50 29.56
C ASP A 346 50.42 6.01 29.92
N GLU A 347 50.89 5.30 28.87
CA GLU A 347 51.51 3.97 28.84
C GLU A 347 50.64 2.70 29.03
N PHE A 348 50.38 1.99 27.93
CA PHE A 348 51.24 0.86 27.55
C PHE A 348 51.05 0.43 26.08
N GLU A 349 52.15 -0.05 25.52
CA GLU A 349 52.50 -0.24 24.11
C GLU A 349 51.80 -1.40 23.37
N GLU A 350 51.54 -1.13 22.09
CA GLU A 350 51.89 -1.88 20.87
C GLU A 350 52.16 -3.41 20.94
N SER A 351 51.35 -4.22 20.23
CA SER A 351 51.84 -5.22 19.23
C SER A 351 50.73 -5.97 18.48
N SER A 352 50.75 -5.80 17.15
CA SER A 352 50.36 -6.66 16.00
C SER A 352 49.10 -7.57 15.93
N PRO A 353 48.51 -7.74 14.72
CA PRO A 353 47.34 -8.59 14.40
C PRO A 353 47.79 -9.98 13.85
N PRO A 354 46.94 -10.83 13.23
CA PRO A 354 45.48 -11.06 13.29
C PRO A 354 45.15 -12.52 13.69
N LYS A 355 43.89 -12.88 14.01
CA LYS A 355 43.38 -14.25 13.80
C LYS A 355 41.85 -14.36 13.79
N SER A 356 41.39 -15.04 12.75
CA SER A 356 40.05 -15.55 12.48
C SER A 356 39.40 -16.26 13.67
N LEU A 357 38.14 -15.92 13.94
CA LEU A 357 37.23 -16.68 14.78
C LEU A 357 36.75 -17.90 14.00
N ASP A 358 37.49 -18.99 14.09
CA ASP A 358 37.00 -20.33 13.78
C ASP A 358 37.50 -21.27 14.89
N ASP A 359 36.57 -22.06 15.42
CA ASP A 359 36.73 -23.16 16.38
C ASP A 359 37.45 -22.90 17.72
N SER A 360 36.65 -22.71 18.79
CA SER A 360 36.95 -23.29 20.11
C SER A 360 35.70 -23.41 20.99
N ILE A 361 34.86 -24.41 20.68
CA ILE A 361 33.97 -25.02 21.69
C ILE A 361 34.56 -26.39 22.03
N ALA A 362 35.26 -26.50 23.15
CA ALA A 362 35.43 -27.77 23.85
C ALA A 362 35.82 -27.56 25.32
N ASP A 363 35.10 -28.30 26.17
CA ASP A 363 35.44 -28.73 27.52
C ASP A 363 35.22 -27.77 28.71
N LYS A 364 33.93 -27.61 29.07
CA LYS A 364 33.48 -27.82 30.47
C LYS A 364 32.18 -28.64 30.50
N LYS A 365 32.15 -29.61 31.42
CA LYS A 365 31.07 -30.57 31.74
C LYS A 365 29.67 -30.12 31.32
N SER A 366 29.06 -30.89 30.41
CA SER A 366 27.79 -30.60 29.73
C SER A 366 26.59 -30.45 30.68
N VAL A 367 26.34 -29.23 31.13
CA VAL A 367 24.95 -28.77 31.28
C VAL A 367 24.42 -28.71 29.85
N LYS A 368 23.37 -29.47 29.55
CA LYS A 368 22.76 -29.44 28.21
C LYS A 368 22.22 -28.03 27.98
N ASP A 369 22.92 -27.26 27.17
CA ASP A 369 22.51 -25.91 26.81
C ASP A 369 21.30 -25.94 25.87
N ILE A 370 20.50 -24.88 25.83
CA ILE A 370 19.31 -24.75 24.97
C ILE A 370 19.68 -25.05 23.51
N LEU A 371 20.87 -24.62 23.09
CA LEU A 371 21.41 -24.83 21.75
C LEU A 371 21.66 -26.30 21.40
N SER A 372 21.81 -27.18 22.40
CA SER A 372 21.98 -28.63 22.15
C SER A 372 20.70 -29.30 21.62
N PHE A 373 19.55 -28.63 21.70
CA PHE A 373 18.27 -29.10 21.17
C PHE A 373 17.97 -28.60 19.76
N LEU A 374 18.89 -27.83 19.16
CA LEU A 374 18.76 -27.24 17.82
C LEU A 374 19.96 -27.63 16.96
N SER A 375 19.73 -27.91 15.68
CA SER A 375 20.80 -28.07 14.70
C SER A 375 21.34 -26.71 14.24
N LYS A 376 22.59 -26.65 13.73
CA LYS A 376 23.18 -25.40 13.21
C LYS A 376 22.28 -24.69 12.18
N ARG A 377 21.61 -25.46 11.32
CA ARG A 377 20.67 -24.93 10.30
C ARG A 377 19.38 -24.38 10.92
N GLU A 378 18.90 -24.96 12.02
CA GLU A 378 17.74 -24.44 12.76
C GLU A 378 18.11 -23.16 13.52
N ILE A 379 19.31 -23.08 14.09
CA ILE A 379 19.82 -21.87 14.74
C ILE A 379 19.90 -20.72 13.73
N GLU A 380 20.49 -20.94 12.55
CA GLU A 380 20.57 -19.92 11.49
C GLU A 380 19.18 -19.45 11.05
N LYS A 381 18.21 -20.37 10.93
CA LYS A 381 16.82 -20.00 10.60
C LYS A 381 16.13 -19.22 11.70
N ILE A 382 16.37 -19.57 12.96
CA ILE A 382 15.85 -18.82 14.10
C ILE A 382 16.43 -17.41 14.11
N ILE A 383 17.74 -17.27 13.88
CA ILE A 383 18.40 -15.96 13.80
C ILE A 383 17.83 -15.14 12.62
N SER A 384 17.69 -15.73 11.43
CA SER A 384 17.17 -15.00 10.27
C SER A 384 15.70 -14.61 10.40
N THR A 385 14.89 -15.48 11.01
CA THR A 385 13.41 -15.37 10.96
C THR A 385 12.81 -14.79 12.24
N ILE A 386 13.43 -15.04 13.40
CA ILE A 386 12.95 -14.53 14.69
C ILE A 386 13.72 -13.29 15.13
N PHE A 387 15.02 -13.22 14.83
CA PHE A 387 15.90 -12.12 15.27
C PHE A 387 16.33 -11.19 14.13
N ASN A 388 15.74 -11.30 12.93
CA ASN A 388 16.05 -10.44 11.77
C ASN A 388 17.56 -10.34 11.45
N GLU A 389 18.28 -11.46 11.51
CA GLU A 389 19.74 -11.56 11.35
C GLU A 389 20.59 -10.97 12.49
N ASP A 390 19.96 -10.49 13.56
CA ASP A 390 20.66 -10.00 14.76
C ASP A 390 21.17 -11.18 15.60
N LYS A 391 22.45 -11.51 15.41
CA LYS A 391 23.13 -12.57 16.15
C LYS A 391 23.45 -12.18 17.59
N GLU A 392 23.61 -10.88 17.86
CA GLU A 392 23.93 -10.40 19.20
C GLU A 392 22.70 -10.53 20.09
N ASP A 393 21.53 -10.10 19.59
CA ASP A 393 20.28 -10.21 20.35
C ASP A 393 19.80 -11.66 20.52
N PHE A 394 20.10 -12.53 19.54
CA PHE A 394 19.92 -13.98 19.71
C PHE A 394 20.76 -14.51 20.89
N ALA A 395 22.04 -14.16 20.97
CA ALA A 395 22.93 -14.64 22.01
C ALA A 395 22.48 -14.14 23.39
N THR A 396 22.18 -12.85 23.53
CA THR A 396 21.71 -12.25 24.79
C THR A 396 20.39 -12.85 25.24
N THR A 397 19.45 -13.10 24.32
CA THR A 397 18.15 -13.69 24.64
C THR A 397 18.28 -15.13 25.12
N ILE A 398 19.11 -15.94 24.46
CA ILE A 398 19.35 -17.33 24.87
C ILE A 398 20.03 -17.38 26.24
N GLU A 399 21.01 -16.49 26.49
CA GLU A 399 21.66 -16.35 27.78
C GLU A 399 20.65 -15.97 28.88
N THR A 400 19.83 -14.95 28.63
CA THR A 400 18.78 -14.49 29.57
C THR A 400 17.76 -15.60 29.86
N ILE A 401 17.37 -16.38 28.86
CA ILE A 401 16.47 -17.54 29.03
C ILE A 401 17.16 -18.64 29.86
N SER A 402 18.45 -18.89 29.65
CA SER A 402 19.21 -19.89 30.40
C SER A 402 19.39 -19.53 31.88
N GLU A 403 19.39 -18.24 32.21
CA GLU A 403 19.44 -17.74 33.59
C GLU A 403 18.09 -17.81 34.33
N CYS A 404 16.99 -18.05 33.61
CA CYS A 404 15.67 -18.17 34.22
C CYS A 404 15.54 -19.43 35.07
N LYS A 405 14.94 -19.31 36.27
CA LYS A 405 14.73 -20.44 37.19
C LYS A 405 13.52 -21.31 36.87
N THR A 406 12.63 -20.84 36.00
CA THR A 406 11.32 -21.45 35.74
C THR A 406 10.94 -21.25 34.28
N PHE A 407 10.31 -22.27 33.70
CA PHE A 407 9.81 -22.23 32.31
C PHE A 407 8.79 -21.10 32.07
N GLU A 408 8.01 -20.73 33.08
CA GLU A 408 7.02 -19.64 32.99
C GLU A 408 7.67 -18.29 32.65
N LYS A 409 8.75 -17.93 33.37
CA LYS A 409 9.54 -16.72 33.10
C LYS A 409 10.22 -16.76 31.73
N ALA A 410 10.77 -17.90 31.36
CA ALA A 410 11.35 -18.10 30.02
C ALA A 410 10.28 -17.90 28.92
N THR A 411 9.05 -18.36 29.16
CA THR A 411 7.93 -18.18 28.23
C THR A 411 7.49 -16.72 28.14
N GLU A 412 7.55 -15.95 29.22
CA GLU A 412 7.31 -14.50 29.18
C GLU A 412 8.35 -13.78 28.32
N ILE A 413 9.63 -14.16 28.44
CA ILE A 413 10.71 -13.62 27.59
C ILE A 413 10.46 -13.98 26.13
N ILE A 414 10.09 -15.24 25.83
CA ILE A 414 9.77 -15.67 24.46
C ILE A 414 8.54 -14.94 23.90
N LYS A 415 7.50 -14.73 24.72
CA LYS A 415 6.32 -13.95 24.31
C LYS A 415 6.67 -12.49 24.04
N SER A 416 7.53 -11.91 24.88
CA SER A 416 8.06 -10.58 24.66
C SER A 416 8.85 -10.53 23.36
N LEU A 417 9.75 -11.48 23.14
CA LEU A 417 10.54 -11.61 21.91
C LEU A 417 9.64 -11.66 20.66
N TYR A 418 8.63 -12.53 20.66
CA TYR A 418 7.70 -12.63 19.52
C TYR A 418 6.89 -11.35 19.30
N THR A 419 6.60 -10.61 20.36
CA THR A 419 5.94 -9.31 20.24
C THR A 419 6.91 -8.26 19.70
N THR A 420 8.14 -8.20 20.22
CA THR A 420 9.19 -7.24 19.83
C THR A 420 9.57 -7.38 18.36
N TYR A 421 9.78 -8.62 17.90
CA TYR A 421 10.14 -8.90 16.51
C TYR A 421 8.94 -9.10 15.59
N ASN A 422 7.71 -8.91 16.10
CA ASN A 422 6.45 -9.17 15.39
C ASN A 422 6.40 -10.56 14.73
N VAL A 423 6.96 -11.56 15.42
CA VAL A 423 7.03 -12.95 14.98
C VAL A 423 5.76 -13.66 15.40
N ASN A 424 5.09 -14.33 14.45
CA ASN A 424 3.93 -15.15 14.78
C ASN A 424 4.35 -16.29 15.73
N PRO A 425 3.77 -16.41 16.95
CA PRO A 425 4.09 -17.48 17.91
C PRO A 425 3.80 -18.89 17.38
N TYR A 426 2.95 -18.99 16.35
CA TYR A 426 2.59 -20.24 15.68
C TYR A 426 3.42 -20.52 14.42
N SER A 427 4.40 -19.67 14.11
CA SER A 427 5.34 -19.94 13.01
C SER A 427 6.18 -21.18 13.33
N ARG A 428 6.62 -21.89 12.28
CA ARG A 428 7.41 -23.12 12.43
C ARG A 428 8.66 -22.90 13.27
N ASP A 429 9.36 -21.80 13.05
CA ASP A 429 10.61 -21.49 13.73
C ASP A 429 10.38 -21.00 15.18
N ALA A 430 9.30 -20.25 15.44
CA ALA A 430 8.87 -19.90 16.80
C ALA A 430 8.51 -21.15 17.62
N ILE A 431 7.76 -22.09 17.02
CA ILE A 431 7.45 -23.37 17.65
C ILE A 431 8.74 -24.18 17.91
N LEU A 432 9.70 -24.16 16.99
CA LEU A 432 10.99 -24.82 17.18
C LEU A 432 11.77 -24.23 18.38
N LEU A 433 11.89 -22.91 18.47
CA LEU A 433 12.55 -22.23 19.58
C LEU A 433 11.82 -22.50 20.91
N THR A 434 10.50 -22.36 20.94
CA THR A 434 9.68 -22.61 22.14
C THR A 434 9.82 -24.06 22.61
N ASN A 435 9.85 -25.03 21.68
CA ASN A 435 10.05 -26.44 22.01
C ASN A 435 11.46 -26.74 22.52
N ALA A 436 12.49 -26.09 21.96
CA ALA A 436 13.86 -26.22 22.44
C ALA A 436 14.00 -25.71 23.88
N VAL A 437 13.40 -24.55 24.18
CA VAL A 437 13.38 -23.99 25.54
C VAL A 437 12.55 -24.86 26.49
N ALA A 438 11.39 -25.36 26.07
CA ALA A 438 10.60 -26.29 26.88
C ALA A 438 11.40 -27.56 27.22
N LYS A 439 12.12 -28.13 26.24
CA LYS A 439 12.98 -29.31 26.47
C LYS A 439 14.10 -29.03 27.46
N TYR A 440 14.72 -27.85 27.38
CA TYR A 440 15.75 -27.42 28.32
C TYR A 440 15.22 -27.44 29.76
N PHE A 441 14.08 -26.80 30.02
CA PHE A 441 13.46 -26.74 31.36
C PHE A 441 12.84 -28.05 31.85
N THR A 442 12.66 -29.06 30.99
CA THR A 442 12.25 -30.40 31.42
C THR A 442 13.40 -31.31 31.85
N ILE A 443 14.64 -30.95 31.49
CA ILE A 443 15.85 -31.75 31.74
C ILE A 443 16.78 -31.07 32.76
N ALA A 444 16.78 -29.73 32.82
CA ALA A 444 17.41 -28.91 33.86
C ALA A 444 16.57 -28.93 35.15
#